data_AF-A0A521PEF1-F1
#
_entry.id   AF-A0A521PEF1-F1
#
_cell.length_a   1.000
_cell.length_b   1.000
_cell.length_c   1.000
_cell.angle_alpha   90.00
_cell.angle_beta   90.00
_cell.angle_gamma   90.00
#
_symmetry.space_group_name_H-M   'P 1'
#
loop_
_entity.id
_entity.type
_entity.pdbx_description
1 polymer ?
#
loop_
_entity_poly.entity_id
_entity_poly.type
_entity_poly.pdbx_seq_one_letter_code
_entity_poly.pdbx_strand_id
1 'polypeptide(L)'
;MTIEEFLGGPTFRYVIFPAFSAGSGILLKCATRHDSYAFFRKEDMAVGPQLMLTAALTYVIITTDRARELSRINDQLKATLTIKPLQTQQIGELQAAAYAASQPITLAAWLLLCLMLLLWGTVTIVKRWGWQSEAELKPMLGIALPLGLGVLSLMIVLKAAGR
;
A
#
# COMPACT_ATOMS: atom_id res chain seq x y z
N MET A 1 19.82 -5.55 -16.59
CA MET A 1 18.87 -5.78 -15.48
C MET A 1 18.56 -7.26 -15.45
N THR A 2 18.97 -7.96 -14.40
CA THR A 2 18.57 -9.37 -14.20
C THR A 2 17.10 -9.44 -13.76
N ILE A 3 16.47 -10.60 -13.89
CA ILE A 3 15.07 -10.76 -13.48
C ILE A 3 14.89 -10.57 -11.97
N GLU A 4 15.91 -10.93 -11.19
CA GLU A 4 15.95 -10.75 -9.74
C GLU A 4 16.00 -9.26 -9.36
N GLU A 5 16.80 -8.46 -10.06
CA GLU A 5 16.84 -7.00 -9.90
C GLU A 5 15.50 -6.35 -10.24
N PHE A 6 14.81 -6.85 -11.27
CA PHE A 6 13.49 -6.36 -11.66
C PHE A 6 12.42 -6.71 -10.63
N LEU A 7 12.32 -7.97 -10.22
CA LEU A 7 11.33 -8.45 -9.25
C LEU A 7 11.58 -7.89 -7.84
N GLY A 8 12.85 -7.68 -7.47
CA GLY A 8 13.25 -7.04 -6.23
C GLY A 8 13.13 -5.51 -6.25
N GLY A 9 12.96 -4.92 -7.43
CA GLY A 9 12.90 -3.47 -7.61
C GLY A 9 11.65 -2.83 -7.00
N PRO A 10 11.74 -1.56 -6.57
CA PRO A 10 10.61 -0.86 -5.94
C PRO A 10 9.42 -0.70 -6.89
N THR A 11 9.67 -0.53 -8.19
CA THR A 11 8.62 -0.44 -9.21
C THR A 11 7.79 -1.71 -9.30
N PHE A 12 8.43 -2.88 -9.32
CA PHE A 12 7.71 -4.13 -9.39
C PHE A 12 6.93 -4.40 -8.10
N ARG A 13 7.62 -4.31 -6.96
CA ARG A 13 7.05 -4.62 -5.64
C ARG A 13 5.89 -3.72 -5.25
N TYR A 14 6.04 -2.42 -5.49
CA TYR A 14 5.06 -1.45 -5.01
C TYR A 14 4.03 -1.08 -6.08
N VAL A 15 4.39 -1.04 -7.36
CA VAL A 15 3.44 -0.60 -8.42
C VAL A 15 2.83 -1.78 -9.17
N ILE A 16 3.67 -2.61 -9.78
CA ILE A 16 3.21 -3.65 -10.73
C ILE A 16 2.46 -4.75 -9.97
N PHE A 17 3.01 -5.26 -8.87
CA PHE A 17 2.43 -6.37 -8.13
C PHE A 17 1.06 -6.01 -7.51
N PRO A 18 0.88 -4.86 -6.82
CA PRO A 18 -0.44 -4.42 -6.36
C PRO A 18 -1.47 -4.21 -7.49
N ALA A 19 -1.07 -3.62 -8.62
CA ALA A 19 -1.95 -3.42 -9.76
C ALA A 19 -2.39 -4.75 -10.39
N PHE A 20 -1.45 -5.68 -10.55
CA PHE A 20 -1.73 -7.02 -11.06
C PHE A 20 -2.64 -7.80 -10.11
N SER A 21 -2.38 -7.74 -8.79
CA SER A 21 -3.22 -8.36 -7.77
C SER A 21 -4.68 -7.86 -7.86
N ALA A 22 -4.87 -6.55 -8.02
CA ALA A 22 -6.21 -5.99 -8.19
C ALA A 22 -6.91 -6.46 -9.47
N GLY A 23 -6.20 -6.46 -10.60
CA GLY A 23 -6.72 -6.97 -11.87
C GLY A 23 -7.07 -8.46 -11.79
N SER A 24 -6.22 -9.25 -11.13
CA SER A 24 -6.48 -10.68 -10.89
C SER A 24 -7.72 -10.91 -10.03
N GLY A 25 -8.03 -10.00 -9.11
CA GLY A 25 -9.27 -10.04 -8.33
C GLY A 25 -10.52 -9.87 -9.18
N ILE A 26 -10.48 -8.99 -10.20
CA ILE A 26 -11.57 -8.84 -11.17
C ILE A 26 -11.73 -10.15 -11.96
N LEU A 27 -10.62 -10.66 -12.51
CA LEU A 27 -10.62 -11.90 -13.30
C LEU A 27 -11.13 -13.08 -12.49
N LEU A 28 -10.73 -13.21 -11.23
CA LEU A 28 -11.16 -14.29 -10.34
C LEU A 28 -12.67 -14.22 -10.08
N LYS A 29 -13.22 -13.03 -9.84
CA LYS A 29 -14.68 -12.86 -9.67
C LYS A 29 -15.45 -13.22 -10.95
N CYS A 30 -14.92 -12.86 -12.11
CA CYS A 30 -15.49 -13.23 -13.39
C CYS A 30 -15.46 -14.76 -13.60
N ALA A 31 -14.31 -15.40 -13.30
CA ALA A 31 -14.10 -16.82 -13.55
C ALA A 31 -14.78 -17.76 -12.54
N THR A 32 -14.95 -17.34 -11.29
CA THR A 32 -15.54 -18.17 -10.22
C THR A 32 -17.05 -18.02 -10.09
N ARG A 33 -17.67 -17.09 -10.83
CA ARG A 33 -19.11 -16.90 -10.78
C ARG A 33 -19.83 -18.06 -11.48
N HIS A 34 -20.77 -18.68 -10.78
CA HIS A 34 -21.67 -19.69 -11.33
C HIS A 34 -22.83 -19.01 -12.09
N ASP A 35 -22.52 -18.35 -13.21
CA ASP A 35 -23.50 -17.64 -14.03
C ASP A 35 -23.32 -18.05 -15.49
N SER A 36 -24.36 -18.63 -16.09
CA SER A 36 -24.28 -19.26 -17.41
C SER A 36 -24.37 -18.26 -18.57
N TYR A 37 -24.74 -17.00 -18.30
CA TYR A 37 -25.20 -16.07 -19.35
C TYR A 37 -24.36 -14.80 -19.52
N ALA A 38 -23.42 -14.50 -18.61
CA ALA A 38 -22.54 -13.33 -18.76
C ALA A 38 -21.16 -13.54 -18.09
N PHE A 39 -20.09 -13.42 -18.88
CA PHE A 39 -18.71 -13.54 -18.40
C PHE A 39 -18.24 -12.32 -17.57
N PHE A 40 -18.83 -11.14 -17.78
CA PHE A 40 -18.44 -9.90 -17.11
C PHE A 40 -19.68 -9.07 -16.76
N ARG A 41 -19.74 -8.54 -15.53
CA ARG A 41 -20.72 -7.52 -15.14
C ARG A 41 -20.06 -6.31 -14.49
N LYS A 42 -20.77 -5.17 -14.48
CA LYS A 42 -20.28 -3.91 -13.89
C LYS A 42 -19.88 -4.08 -12.41
N GLU A 43 -20.54 -4.97 -11.68
CA GLU A 43 -20.27 -5.28 -10.27
C GLU A 43 -18.88 -5.88 -10.07
N ASP A 44 -18.31 -6.54 -11.09
CA ASP A 44 -16.96 -7.09 -11.03
C ASP A 44 -15.88 -5.99 -10.95
N MET A 45 -16.22 -4.77 -11.37
CA MET A 45 -15.36 -3.59 -11.22
C MET A 45 -15.40 -2.97 -9.82
N ALA A 46 -16.22 -3.48 -8.89
CA ALA A 46 -16.26 -3.06 -7.50
C ALA A 46 -15.03 -3.57 -6.71
N VAL A 47 -13.84 -3.23 -7.17
CA VAL A 47 -12.54 -3.58 -6.56
C VAL A 47 -11.95 -2.46 -5.72
N GLY A 48 -12.63 -1.31 -5.63
CA GLY A 48 -12.22 -0.18 -4.81
C GLY A 48 -11.77 -0.54 -3.39
N PRO A 49 -12.59 -1.25 -2.59
CA PRO A 49 -12.19 -1.68 -1.25
C PRO A 49 -10.97 -2.61 -1.25
N GLN A 50 -10.83 -3.47 -2.26
CA GLN A 50 -9.66 -4.35 -2.39
C GLN A 50 -8.39 -3.57 -2.71
N LEU A 51 -8.48 -2.52 -3.54
CA LEU A 51 -7.37 -1.59 -3.79
C LEU A 51 -6.96 -0.85 -2.51
N MET A 52 -7.93 -0.37 -1.71
CA MET A 52 -7.63 0.29 -0.43
C MET A 52 -6.95 -0.66 0.57
N LEU A 53 -7.44 -1.90 0.68
CA LEU A 53 -6.79 -2.93 1.50
C LEU A 53 -5.36 -3.19 1.03
N THR A 54 -5.17 -3.33 -0.29
CA THR A 54 -3.85 -3.53 -0.88
C THR A 54 -2.92 -2.34 -0.59
N ALA A 55 -3.43 -1.11 -0.66
CA ALA A 55 -2.67 0.09 -0.29
C ALA A 55 -2.26 0.06 1.19
N ALA A 56 -3.19 -0.25 2.10
CA ALA A 56 -2.91 -0.35 3.53
C ALA A 56 -1.83 -1.40 3.83
N LEU A 57 -1.95 -2.61 3.27
CA LEU A 57 -0.97 -3.68 3.44
C LEU A 57 0.40 -3.31 2.85
N THR A 58 0.41 -2.70 1.67
CA THR A 58 1.65 -2.23 1.03
C THR A 58 2.34 -1.18 1.90
N TYR A 59 1.57 -0.28 2.52
CA TYR A 59 2.12 0.73 3.41
C TYR A 59 2.71 0.16 4.70
N VAL A 60 2.10 -0.90 5.25
CA VAL A 60 2.68 -1.65 6.39
C VAL A 60 4.05 -2.23 6.01
N ILE A 61 4.17 -2.83 4.82
CA ILE A 61 5.44 -3.39 4.34
C ILE A 61 6.50 -2.29 4.23
N ILE A 62 6.19 -1.18 3.55
CA ILE A 62 7.12 -0.03 3.40
C ILE A 62 7.57 0.50 4.76
N THR A 63 6.64 0.63 5.71
CA THR A 63 6.94 1.14 7.05
C THR A 63 7.85 0.16 7.82
N THR A 64 7.62 -1.14 7.65
CA THR A 64 8.45 -2.18 8.27
C THR A 64 9.87 -2.19 7.69
N ASP A 65 10.01 -2.04 6.37
CA ASP A 65 11.31 -1.97 5.72
C ASP A 65 12.11 -0.75 6.20
N ARG A 66 11.46 0.42 6.32
CA ARG A 66 12.07 1.63 6.90
C ARG A 66 12.49 1.45 8.36
N ALA A 67 11.65 0.79 9.17
CA ALA A 67 11.99 0.50 10.56
C ALA A 67 13.22 -0.41 10.67
N ARG A 68 13.33 -1.43 9.81
CA ARG A 68 14.51 -2.30 9.73
C ARG A 68 15.76 -1.54 9.30
N GLU A 69 15.65 -0.65 8.32
CA GLU A 69 16.76 0.21 7.90
C GLU A 69 17.24 1.13 9.04
N LEU A 70 16.31 1.76 9.76
CA LEU A 70 16.64 2.57 10.93
C LEU A 70 17.34 1.75 12.02
N SER A 71 16.87 0.54 12.31
CA SER A 71 17.54 -0.37 13.25
C SER A 71 18.97 -0.68 12.80
N ARG A 72 19.18 -0.98 11.50
CA ARG A 72 20.52 -1.24 10.94
C ARG A 72 21.45 -0.03 11.09
N ILE A 73 20.97 1.17 10.81
CA ILE A 73 21.75 2.41 10.95
C ILE A 73 22.12 2.63 12.43
N ASN A 74 21.18 2.40 13.35
CA ASN A 74 21.44 2.53 14.79
C ASN A 74 22.48 1.52 15.29
N ASP A 75 22.46 0.29 14.78
CA ASP A 75 23.46 -0.72 15.11
C ASP A 75 24.86 -0.31 14.60
N GLN A 76 24.94 0.24 13.38
CA GLN A 76 26.19 0.77 12.82
C GLN A 76 26.71 1.99 13.60
N LEU A 77 25.80 2.88 14.02
CA LEU A 77 26.15 4.03 14.85
C LEU A 77 26.72 3.57 16.19
N LYS A 78 26.06 2.61 16.85
CA LYS A 78 26.54 2.02 18.11
C LYS A 78 27.93 1.39 17.95
N ALA A 79 28.17 0.65 16.86
CA ALA A 79 29.48 0.06 16.58
C ALA A 79 30.55 1.16 16.38
N THR A 80 30.24 2.20 15.61
CA THR A 80 31.18 3.29 15.31
C THR A 80 31.55 4.10 16.56
N LEU A 81 30.60 4.31 17.48
CA LEU A 81 30.83 4.98 18.76
C LEU A 81 31.79 4.22 19.70
N THR A 82 31.96 2.91 19.50
CA THR A 82 32.87 2.08 20.32
C THR A 82 34.32 2.08 19.81
N ILE A 83 34.57 2.55 18.58
CA ILE A 83 35.90 2.58 17.98
C ILE A 83 36.68 3.82 18.46
N LYS A 84 37.96 3.65 18.84
CA LYS A 84 38.90 4.74 19.13
C LYS A 84 40.04 4.74 18.10
N PRO A 85 40.41 5.89 17.51
CA PRO A 85 39.83 7.23 17.71
C PRO A 85 38.43 7.36 17.10
N LEU A 86 37.60 8.20 17.72
CA LEU A 86 36.24 8.49 17.27
C LEU A 86 36.27 9.19 15.90
N GLN A 87 35.61 8.58 14.91
CA GLN A 87 35.48 9.16 13.57
C GLN A 87 34.25 10.07 13.53
N THR A 88 34.40 11.31 14.01
CA THR A 88 33.32 12.30 14.16
C THR A 88 32.51 12.54 12.88
N GLN A 89 33.14 12.45 11.70
CA GLN A 89 32.48 12.63 10.42
C GLN A 89 31.47 11.50 10.11
N GLN A 90 31.87 10.24 10.28
CA GLN A 90 30.98 9.08 10.05
C GLN A 90 29.81 9.05 11.04
N ILE A 91 30.05 9.47 12.29
CA ILE A 91 28.99 9.59 13.30
C ILE A 91 27.94 10.62 12.87
N GLY A 92 28.38 11.78 12.35
CA GLY A 92 27.48 12.81 11.83
C GLY A 92 26.64 12.32 10.65
N GLU A 93 27.25 11.59 9.70
CA GLU A 93 26.57 10.99 8.55
C GLU A 93 25.52 9.95 8.96
N LEU A 94 25.89 9.03 9.86
CA LEU A 94 24.97 8.00 10.37
C LEU A 94 23.83 8.61 11.19
N GLN A 95 24.10 9.66 11.97
CA GLN A 95 23.06 10.36 12.72
C GLN A 95 22.08 11.11 11.79
N ALA A 96 22.58 11.75 10.73
CA ALA A 96 21.74 12.36 9.71
C ALA A 96 20.87 11.32 8.98
N ALA A 97 21.44 10.17 8.63
CA ALA A 97 20.72 9.06 8.02
C ALA A 97 19.64 8.47 8.95
N ALA A 98 19.93 8.30 10.24
CA ALA A 98 18.96 7.85 11.23
C ALA A 98 17.79 8.83 11.39
N TYR A 99 18.10 10.13 11.42
CA TYR A 99 17.06 11.16 11.45
C TYR A 99 16.17 11.12 10.21
N ALA A 100 16.76 11.01 9.01
CA ALA A 100 16.03 10.90 7.75
C ALA A 100 15.12 9.66 7.70
N ALA A 101 15.59 8.49 8.18
CA ALA A 101 14.83 7.26 8.21
C ALA A 101 13.70 7.26 9.27
N SER A 102 13.87 7.97 10.39
CA SER A 102 12.88 8.02 11.48
C SER A 102 11.68 8.92 11.20
N GLN A 103 11.88 10.06 10.53
CA GLN A 103 10.83 11.03 10.18
C GLN A 103 9.57 10.41 9.54
N PRO A 104 9.67 9.58 8.49
CA PRO A 104 8.49 9.01 7.84
C PRO A 104 7.76 7.96 8.71
N ILE A 105 8.44 7.32 9.67
CA ILE A 105 7.85 6.28 10.52
C ILE A 105 6.81 6.89 11.48
N THR A 106 7.09 8.07 12.04
CA THR A 106 6.15 8.77 12.94
C THR A 106 4.82 9.09 12.25
N LEU A 107 4.88 9.52 10.99
CA LEU A 107 3.69 9.81 10.18
C LEU A 107 2.98 8.54 9.69
N ALA A 108 3.65 7.39 9.72
CA ALA A 108 3.10 6.16 9.19
C ALA A 108 1.91 5.63 9.97
N ALA A 109 1.94 5.71 11.31
CA ALA A 109 0.80 5.30 12.13
C ALA A 109 -0.48 6.07 11.78
N TRP A 110 -0.36 7.39 11.56
CA TRP A 110 -1.48 8.24 11.18
C TRP A 110 -2.02 7.92 9.80
N LEU A 111 -1.14 7.74 8.81
CA LEU A 111 -1.60 7.39 7.47
C LEU A 111 -2.27 6.02 7.44
N LEU A 112 -1.73 5.04 8.17
CA LEU A 112 -2.34 3.70 8.28
C LEU A 112 -3.73 3.78 8.91
N LEU A 113 -3.89 4.56 9.98
CA LEU A 113 -5.20 4.80 10.60
C LEU A 113 -6.18 5.45 9.61
N CYS A 114 -5.74 6.48 8.87
CA CYS A 114 -6.54 7.11 7.83
C CYS A 114 -6.98 6.11 6.74
N LEU A 115 -6.08 5.24 6.27
CA LEU A 115 -6.39 4.21 5.27
C LEU A 115 -7.40 3.19 5.82
N MET A 116 -7.29 2.78 7.08
CA MET A 116 -8.24 1.88 7.71
C MET A 116 -9.63 2.52 7.86
N LEU A 117 -9.68 3.78 8.33
CA LEU A 117 -10.94 4.52 8.45
C LEU A 117 -11.57 4.78 7.08
N LEU A 118 -10.78 5.08 6.06
CA LEU A 118 -11.25 5.26 4.68
C LEU A 118 -11.82 3.96 4.11
N LEU A 119 -11.13 2.84 4.29
CA LEU A 119 -11.60 1.52 3.88
C LEU A 119 -12.92 1.18 4.58
N TRP A 120 -12.95 1.30 5.90
CA TRP A 120 -14.14 1.00 6.70
C TRP A 120 -15.31 1.92 6.33
N GLY A 121 -15.06 3.22 6.19
CA GLY A 121 -16.05 4.21 5.77
C GLY A 121 -16.60 3.90 4.39
N THR A 122 -15.74 3.56 3.43
CA THR A 122 -16.17 3.21 2.08
C THR A 122 -17.02 1.94 2.08
N VAL A 123 -16.60 0.88 2.78
CA VAL A 123 -17.37 -0.36 2.88
C VAL A 123 -18.74 -0.09 3.53
N THR A 124 -18.78 0.76 4.56
CA THR A 124 -20.02 1.16 5.23
C THR A 124 -20.95 1.93 4.30
N ILE A 125 -20.41 2.89 3.53
CA ILE A 125 -21.17 3.65 2.53
C ILE A 125 -21.73 2.72 1.45
N VAL A 126 -20.91 1.82 0.90
CA VAL A 126 -21.34 0.86 -0.12
C VAL A 126 -22.42 -0.05 0.44
N LYS A 127 -22.24 -0.58 1.66
CA LYS A 127 -23.23 -1.45 2.31
C LYS A 127 -24.57 -0.74 2.55
N ARG A 128 -24.54 0.52 2.99
CA ARG A 128 -25.76 1.26 3.37
C ARG A 128 -26.48 1.89 2.19
N TRP A 129 -25.74 2.40 1.21
CA TRP A 129 -26.28 3.24 0.13
C TRP A 129 -25.88 2.82 -1.27
N GLY A 130 -24.86 1.96 -1.39
CA GLY A 130 -24.31 1.52 -2.67
C GLY A 130 -25.15 0.50 -3.42
N TRP A 131 -26.12 -0.16 -2.78
CA TRP A 131 -27.01 -1.14 -3.42
C TRP A 131 -28.31 -0.49 -3.94
N GLN A 132 -28.75 -0.89 -5.13
CA GLN A 132 -30.07 -0.58 -5.70
C GLN A 132 -31.08 -1.68 -5.38
N SER A 133 -30.65 -2.93 -5.44
CA SER A 133 -31.42 -4.14 -5.12
C SER A 133 -30.49 -5.16 -4.45
N GLU A 134 -30.99 -6.36 -4.13
CA GLU A 134 -30.17 -7.44 -3.55
C GLU A 134 -29.02 -7.90 -4.46
N ALA A 135 -29.13 -7.66 -5.77
CA ALA A 135 -28.17 -8.14 -6.77
C ALA A 135 -27.47 -7.02 -7.56
N GLU A 136 -27.89 -5.77 -7.42
CA GLU A 136 -27.41 -4.67 -8.27
C GLU A 136 -26.80 -3.51 -7.46
N LEU A 137 -25.59 -3.10 -7.84
CA LEU A 137 -24.89 -1.95 -7.27
C LEU A 137 -25.21 -0.67 -8.05
N LYS A 138 -25.39 0.43 -7.32
CA LYS A 138 -25.41 1.80 -7.86
C LYS A 138 -24.06 2.08 -8.52
N PRO A 139 -24.01 2.48 -9.79
CA PRO A 139 -22.74 2.75 -10.48
C PRO A 139 -21.86 3.76 -9.75
N MET A 140 -22.44 4.86 -9.25
CA MET A 140 -21.66 5.90 -8.56
C MET A 140 -21.18 5.46 -7.17
N LEU A 141 -22.11 5.15 -6.25
CA LEU A 141 -21.78 4.88 -4.84
C LEU A 141 -21.23 3.47 -4.59
N GLY A 142 -21.59 2.49 -5.43
CA GLY A 142 -21.18 1.10 -5.28
C GLY A 142 -19.89 0.74 -6.03
N ILE A 143 -19.56 1.49 -7.09
CA ILE A 143 -18.45 1.13 -8.01
C ILE A 143 -17.48 2.30 -8.18
N ALA A 144 -17.92 3.41 -8.79
CA ALA A 144 -17.02 4.49 -9.20
C ALA A 144 -16.34 5.21 -8.02
N LEU A 145 -17.10 5.57 -6.97
CA LEU A 145 -16.56 6.22 -5.79
C LEU A 145 -15.55 5.32 -5.04
N PRO A 146 -15.88 4.06 -4.67
CA PRO A 146 -14.90 3.16 -4.09
C PRO A 146 -13.68 2.94 -4.97
N LEU A 147 -13.86 2.81 -6.28
CA LEU A 147 -12.74 2.63 -7.22
C LEU A 147 -11.80 3.84 -7.21
N GLY A 148 -12.35 5.06 -7.32
CA GLY A 148 -11.58 6.29 -7.27
C GLY A 148 -10.80 6.44 -5.97
N LEU A 149 -11.45 6.15 -4.83
CA LEU A 149 -10.79 6.16 -3.51
C LEU A 149 -9.71 5.07 -3.39
N GLY A 150 -9.92 3.91 -4.00
CA GLY A 150 -8.96 2.81 -4.02
C GLY A 150 -7.70 3.16 -4.83
N VAL A 151 -7.89 3.71 -6.02
CA VAL A 151 -6.78 4.21 -6.86
C VAL A 151 -6.03 5.34 -6.15
N LEU A 152 -6.75 6.29 -5.55
CA LEU A 152 -6.14 7.39 -4.80
C LEU A 152 -5.31 6.89 -3.61
N SER A 153 -5.84 5.92 -2.85
CA SER A 153 -5.14 5.31 -1.72
C SER A 153 -3.84 4.66 -2.16
N LEU A 154 -3.87 3.89 -3.26
CA LEU A 154 -2.66 3.32 -3.85
C LEU A 154 -1.67 4.41 -4.26
N MET A 155 -2.09 5.43 -5.02
CA MET A 155 -1.18 6.51 -5.44
C MET A 155 -0.50 7.22 -4.25
N ILE A 156 -1.24 7.46 -3.16
CA ILE A 156 -0.68 8.06 -1.94
C ILE A 156 0.41 7.15 -1.36
N VAL A 157 0.15 5.84 -1.24
CA VAL A 157 1.10 4.87 -0.71
C VAL A 157 2.33 4.73 -1.61
N LEU A 158 2.16 4.71 -2.94
CA LEU A 158 3.27 4.65 -3.88
C LEU A 158 4.15 5.90 -3.83
N LYS A 159 3.54 7.08 -3.73
CA LYS A 159 4.28 8.33 -3.53
C LYS A 159 5.01 8.33 -2.19
N ALA A 160 4.43 7.73 -1.16
CA ALA A 160 5.08 7.55 0.12
C ALA A 160 6.21 6.51 0.06
N ALA A 161 6.20 5.57 -0.89
CA ALA A 161 7.27 4.57 -1.10
C ALA A 161 8.46 5.10 -1.90
N GLY A 162 8.22 5.98 -2.88
CA GLY A 162 9.24 6.56 -3.77
C GLY A 162 10.01 7.75 -3.19
N ARG A 163 9.85 8.03 -1.89
CA ARG A 163 10.59 9.04 -1.13
C ARG A 163 11.39 8.35 -0.04
#